data_AF-A0A1D6IZG0-F1
#
_entry.id   AF-A0A1D6IZG0-F1
#
_cell.length_a   1.000
_cell.length_b   1.000
_cell.length_c   1.000
_cell.angle_alpha   90.00
_cell.angle_beta   90.00
_cell.angle_gamma   90.00
#
_symmetry.space_group_name_H-M   'P 1'
#
loop_
_entity.id
_entity.type
_entity.pdbx_description
1 polymer ?
#
loop_
_entity_poly.entity_id
_entity_poly.type
_entity_poly.pdbx_seq_one_letter_code
_entity_poly.pdbx_strand_id
1 'polypeptide(L)'
;MPPAAAALLRCAPAVPFAARSSAVSRSGMARRLVAASAAAGRLAPAYRGLLLDAGGTLLQVARPVAETYASIGRRYGVTKTKKRIMEGFKRAFSAPWPKTLRYQGDGRPFWRIVVAEATDCTDGDYFEEVYQLLQ
;
A
#
# COMPACT_ATOMS: atom_id res chain seq x y z
N MET A 1 -17.04 32.31 -27.81
CA MET A 1 -16.38 33.63 -27.64
C MET A 1 -17.08 34.34 -26.48
N PRO A 2 -16.39 34.87 -25.46
CA PRO A 2 -14.95 34.86 -25.24
C PRO A 2 -14.47 33.79 -24.22
N PRO A 3 -13.17 33.44 -24.24
CA PRO A 3 -12.52 32.47 -23.36
C PRO A 3 -11.52 33.12 -22.37
N ALA A 4 -10.80 32.25 -21.65
CA ALA A 4 -9.44 32.41 -21.12
C ALA A 4 -9.29 32.59 -19.60
N ALA A 5 -8.61 31.63 -18.98
CA ALA A 5 -7.53 31.90 -18.02
C ALA A 5 -6.69 30.62 -17.85
N ALA A 6 -5.63 30.53 -18.66
CA ALA A 6 -4.55 29.58 -18.48
C ALA A 6 -3.70 29.99 -17.25
N ALA A 7 -3.59 29.12 -16.26
CA ALA A 7 -2.65 29.30 -15.16
C ALA A 7 -1.30 28.72 -15.55
N LEU A 8 -0.36 29.62 -15.80
CA LEU A 8 1.01 29.39 -16.24
C LEU A 8 1.82 28.62 -15.18
N LEU A 9 2.43 27.50 -15.60
CA LEU A 9 3.56 26.88 -14.91
C LEU A 9 4.72 27.88 -14.84
N ARG A 10 5.20 28.20 -13.64
CA ARG A 10 6.44 28.96 -13.44
C ARG A 10 7.63 27.99 -13.39
N CYS A 11 8.43 27.99 -14.46
CA CYS A 11 9.80 27.47 -14.45
C CYS A 11 10.69 28.35 -13.57
N ALA A 12 11.52 27.73 -12.74
CA ALA A 12 12.61 28.40 -12.02
C ALA A 12 13.84 28.60 -12.93
N PRO A 13 14.57 29.72 -12.82
CA PRO A 13 15.76 29.96 -13.64
C PRO A 13 16.99 29.19 -13.16
N ALA A 14 17.76 28.71 -14.14
CA ALA A 14 19.08 28.10 -13.97
C ALA A 14 20.11 29.15 -13.52
N VAL A 15 20.91 28.81 -12.51
CA VAL A 15 21.99 29.65 -11.98
C VAL A 15 23.28 29.33 -12.74
N PRO A 16 24.07 30.31 -13.19
CA PRO A 16 25.21 30.05 -14.06
C PRO A 16 26.43 29.47 -13.32
N PHE A 17 27.04 28.50 -13.98
CA PHE A 17 28.29 27.85 -13.62
C PHE A 17 29.47 28.82 -13.83
N ALA A 18 30.02 29.38 -12.75
CA ALA A 18 31.27 30.14 -12.80
C ALA A 18 32.46 29.19 -12.60
N ALA A 19 33.16 28.89 -13.70
CA ALA A 19 34.45 28.22 -13.69
C ALA A 19 35.52 29.17 -13.13
N ARG A 20 36.07 28.84 -11.96
CA ARG A 20 37.32 29.45 -11.46
C ARG A 20 38.46 28.45 -11.65
N SER A 21 39.27 28.69 -12.68
CA SER A 21 40.57 28.05 -12.84
C SER A 21 41.56 28.71 -11.88
N SER A 22 42.12 27.93 -10.97
CA SER A 22 43.28 28.32 -10.17
C SER A 22 44.34 27.22 -10.23
N ALA A 23 45.57 27.68 -10.39
CA ALA A 23 46.71 26.96 -10.92
C ALA A 23 47.19 25.78 -10.08
N VAL A 24 47.75 24.79 -10.79
CA VAL A 24 48.56 23.69 -10.26
C VAL A 24 49.78 24.24 -9.54
N SER A 25 49.93 23.88 -8.26
CA SER A 25 51.20 23.94 -7.54
C SER A 25 51.62 22.51 -7.20
N ARG A 26 52.69 22.04 -7.85
CA ARG A 26 53.32 20.75 -7.57
C ARG A 26 54.28 20.92 -6.39
N SER A 27 53.81 20.60 -5.19
CA SER A 27 54.70 20.36 -4.05
C SER A 27 54.59 18.90 -3.65
N GLY A 28 55.66 18.15 -3.91
CA GLY A 28 55.79 16.74 -3.58
C GLY A 28 55.81 16.56 -2.07
N MET A 29 54.70 16.06 -1.52
CA MET A 29 54.63 15.60 -0.16
C MET A 29 54.48 14.09 -0.19
N ALA A 30 55.47 13.40 0.36
CA ALA A 30 55.52 11.95 0.44
C ALA A 30 54.18 11.39 0.91
N ARG A 31 53.55 10.55 0.09
CA ARG A 31 52.39 9.75 0.49
C ARG A 31 52.85 8.79 1.58
N ARG A 32 52.79 9.20 2.84
CA ARG A 32 52.63 8.26 3.95
C ARG A 32 51.32 7.56 3.70
N LEU A 33 51.38 6.33 3.21
CA LEU A 33 50.29 5.38 3.31
C LEU A 33 50.07 5.14 4.80
N VAL A 34 49.22 5.96 5.42
CA VAL A 34 48.51 5.50 6.60
C VAL A 34 47.67 4.36 6.08
N ALA A 35 48.05 3.13 6.44
CA ALA A 35 47.11 2.03 6.40
C ALA A 35 45.94 2.48 7.28
N ALA A 36 44.89 3.03 6.65
CA ALA A 36 43.60 3.10 7.29
C ALA A 36 43.31 1.64 7.62
N SER A 37 43.42 1.29 8.90
CA SER A 37 42.92 0.02 9.33
C SER A 37 41.50 -0.02 8.80
N ALA A 38 41.17 -1.05 8.03
CA ALA A 38 39.80 -1.37 7.73
C ALA A 38 39.14 -1.86 9.02
N ALA A 39 39.19 -1.06 10.09
CA ALA A 39 38.06 -0.91 10.97
C ALA A 39 36.97 -0.24 10.11
N ALA A 40 36.41 -1.01 9.18
CA ALA A 40 35.02 -0.85 8.80
C ALA A 40 34.23 -1.14 10.08
N GLY A 41 34.28 -0.18 11.02
CA GLY A 41 33.36 -0.11 12.13
C GLY A 41 32.00 -0.20 11.46
N ARG A 42 31.27 -1.27 11.75
CA ARG A 42 29.92 -1.46 11.24
C ARG A 42 29.17 -0.18 11.61
N LEU A 43 28.96 0.71 10.64
CA LEU A 43 28.21 1.93 10.87
C LEU A 43 26.86 1.47 11.41
N ALA A 44 26.54 1.88 12.63
CA ALA A 44 25.25 1.60 13.20
C ALA A 44 24.18 2.05 12.19
N PRO A 45 23.17 1.22 11.91
CA PRO A 45 22.17 1.58 10.91
C PRO A 45 21.55 2.92 11.30
N ALA A 46 21.43 3.81 10.30
CA ALA A 46 20.91 5.16 10.50
C ALA A 46 19.48 5.17 11.09
N TYR A 47 18.74 4.09 10.86
CA TYR A 47 17.40 3.87 11.40
C TYR A 47 17.30 2.49 12.05
N ARG A 48 16.56 2.43 13.15
CA ARG A 48 16.39 1.21 13.96
C ARG A 48 15.09 0.46 13.66
N GLY A 49 14.23 1.01 12.81
CA GLY A 49 12.98 0.38 12.39
C GLY A 49 12.28 1.19 11.31
N LEU A 50 11.42 0.52 10.55
CA LEU A 50 10.59 1.11 9.51
C LEU A 50 9.17 0.56 9.67
N LEU A 51 8.18 1.45 9.75
CA LEU A 51 6.78 1.08 9.73
C LEU A 51 6.30 1.15 8.28
N LEU A 52 5.77 0.05 7.80
CA LEU A 52 5.21 -0.07 6.46
C LEU A 52 3.74 -0.44 6.60
N ASP A 53 2.89 0.25 5.84
CA ASP A 53 1.54 -0.24 5.61
C ASP A 53 1.60 -1.49 4.72
N ALA A 54 0.64 -2.40 4.89
CA ALA A 54 0.55 -3.57 4.03
C ALA A 54 -0.24 -3.27 2.75
N GLY A 55 -1.39 -2.59 2.86
CA GLY A 55 -2.35 -2.41 1.79
C GLY A 55 -1.97 -1.32 0.80
N GLY A 56 -1.68 -1.70 -0.45
CA GLY A 56 -1.28 -0.75 -1.49
C GLY A 56 0.19 -0.34 -1.41
N THR A 57 0.91 -0.70 -0.35
CA THR A 57 2.37 -0.58 -0.26
C THR A 57 3.04 -1.93 -0.54
N LEU A 58 2.69 -2.99 0.21
CA LEU A 58 3.30 -4.31 0.05
C LEU A 58 2.38 -5.29 -0.70
N LEU A 59 1.08 -5.19 -0.52
CA LEU A 59 0.08 -6.12 -1.03
C LEU A 59 -1.02 -5.38 -1.80
N GLN A 60 -1.48 -5.99 -2.89
CA GLN A 60 -2.66 -5.56 -3.63
C GLN A 60 -3.61 -6.73 -3.79
N VAL A 61 -4.91 -6.44 -3.78
CA VAL A 61 -5.91 -7.48 -4.01
C VAL A 61 -5.85 -7.90 -5.48
N ALA A 62 -5.61 -9.18 -5.74
CA ALA A 62 -5.46 -9.71 -7.11
C ALA A 62 -6.74 -9.56 -7.95
N ARG A 63 -7.91 -9.59 -7.30
CA ARG A 63 -9.22 -9.46 -7.96
C ARG A 63 -10.14 -8.54 -7.14
N PRO A 64 -11.03 -7.76 -7.76
CA PRO A 64 -11.97 -6.93 -7.02
C PRO A 64 -12.87 -7.77 -6.11
N VAL A 65 -13.04 -7.37 -4.84
CA VAL A 65 -13.81 -8.12 -3.82
C VAL A 65 -15.19 -8.54 -4.30
N ALA A 66 -15.94 -7.63 -4.92
CA ALA A 66 -17.28 -7.93 -5.42
C ALA A 66 -17.28 -8.93 -6.60
N GLU A 67 -16.19 -9.01 -7.36
CA GLU A 67 -16.05 -10.06 -8.38
C GLU A 67 -15.80 -11.42 -7.74
N THR A 68 -14.92 -11.49 -6.73
CA THR A 68 -14.65 -12.74 -5.99
C THR A 68 -15.93 -13.30 -5.39
N TYR A 69 -16.70 -12.47 -4.70
CA TYR A 69 -17.97 -12.88 -4.08
C TYR A 69 -18.99 -13.35 -5.13
N ALA A 70 -19.15 -12.60 -6.22
CA ALA A 70 -20.05 -12.99 -7.31
C ALA A 70 -19.60 -14.26 -8.02
N SER A 71 -18.30 -14.46 -8.19
CA SER A 71 -17.70 -15.63 -8.87
C SER A 71 -17.99 -16.90 -8.09
N ILE A 72 -17.63 -16.91 -6.82
CA ILE A 72 -17.79 -18.07 -5.93
C ILE A 72 -19.28 -18.31 -5.65
N GLY A 73 -20.00 -17.23 -5.32
CA GLY A 73 -21.40 -17.28 -4.89
C GLY A 73 -22.38 -17.78 -5.93
N ARG A 74 -22.04 -17.77 -7.23
CA ARG A 74 -22.89 -18.33 -8.29
C ARG A 74 -23.27 -19.79 -8.04
N ARG A 75 -22.36 -20.60 -7.48
CA ARG A 75 -22.63 -22.01 -7.14
C ARG A 75 -23.53 -22.18 -5.92
N TYR A 76 -23.64 -21.12 -5.11
CA TYR A 76 -24.40 -21.07 -3.87
C TYR A 76 -25.68 -20.22 -4.00
N GLY A 77 -26.10 -19.89 -5.23
CA GLY A 77 -27.34 -19.15 -5.50
C GLY A 77 -27.24 -17.62 -5.32
N VAL A 78 -26.05 -17.05 -5.19
CA VAL A 78 -25.88 -15.58 -5.16
C VAL A 78 -26.16 -14.99 -6.53
N THR A 79 -27.23 -14.20 -6.63
CA THR A 79 -27.67 -13.54 -7.87
C THR A 79 -27.39 -12.03 -7.91
N LYS A 80 -26.87 -11.46 -6.82
CA LYS A 80 -26.56 -10.02 -6.73
C LYS A 80 -25.53 -9.60 -7.78
N THR A 81 -25.73 -8.41 -8.32
CA THR A 81 -24.74 -7.78 -9.21
C THR A 81 -23.51 -7.33 -8.40
N LYS A 82 -22.33 -7.27 -9.06
CA LYS A 82 -21.09 -6.79 -8.43
C LYS A 82 -21.26 -5.43 -7.73
N LYS A 83 -22.04 -4.52 -8.33
CA LYS A 83 -22.35 -3.20 -7.74
C LYS A 83 -23.12 -3.32 -6.42
N ARG A 84 -24.17 -4.14 -6.36
CA ARG A 84 -24.96 -4.36 -5.13
C ARG A 84 -24.15 -5.05 -4.04
N ILE A 85 -23.31 -6.01 -4.42
CA ILE A 85 -22.38 -6.67 -3.50
C ILE A 85 -21.43 -5.64 -2.89
N MET A 86 -20.84 -4.76 -3.71
CA MET A 86 -19.93 -3.73 -3.22
C MET A 86 -20.65 -2.70 -2.31
N GLU A 87 -21.89 -2.34 -2.62
CA GLU A 87 -22.71 -1.48 -1.75
C GLU A 87 -22.99 -2.13 -0.39
N GLY A 88 -23.36 -3.42 -0.39
CA GLY A 88 -23.57 -4.19 0.85
C GLY A 88 -22.29 -4.35 1.65
N PHE A 89 -21.17 -4.66 0.99
CA PHE A 89 -19.85 -4.73 1.63
C PHE A 89 -19.48 -3.42 2.33
N LYS A 90 -19.59 -2.28 1.62
CA LYS A 90 -19.27 -0.96 2.20
C LYS A 90 -20.15 -0.63 3.40
N ARG A 91 -21.45 -0.95 3.31
CA ARG A 91 -22.41 -0.77 4.41
C ARG A 91 -22.02 -1.62 5.63
N ALA A 92 -21.82 -2.92 5.44
CA ALA A 92 -21.48 -3.84 6.51
C ALA A 92 -20.12 -3.50 7.15
N PHE A 93 -19.10 -3.22 6.34
CA PHE A 93 -17.76 -2.91 6.82
C PHE A 93 -17.67 -1.61 7.61
N SER A 94 -18.51 -0.62 7.28
CA SER A 94 -18.54 0.70 7.93
C SER A 94 -19.46 0.76 9.15
N ALA A 95 -20.23 -0.30 9.41
CA ALA A 95 -21.14 -0.32 10.56
C ALA A 95 -20.37 -0.27 11.90
N PRO A 96 -20.99 0.27 12.97
CA PRO A 96 -20.37 0.37 14.28
C PRO A 96 -20.35 -1.00 14.98
N TRP A 97 -19.26 -1.74 14.80
CA TRP A 97 -19.07 -3.05 15.43
C TRP A 97 -18.34 -2.95 16.78
N PRO A 98 -18.63 -3.86 17.74
CA PRO A 98 -17.80 -4.02 18.93
C PRO A 98 -16.34 -4.26 18.56
N LYS A 99 -15.39 -3.62 19.26
CA LYS A 99 -13.94 -3.79 18.98
C LYS A 99 -13.49 -5.25 19.12
N THR A 100 -14.13 -6.00 20.02
CA THR A 100 -13.88 -7.42 20.26
C THR A 100 -14.21 -8.26 19.03
N LEU A 101 -15.26 -7.92 18.28
CA LEU A 101 -15.66 -8.66 17.09
C LEU A 101 -14.68 -8.46 15.92
N ARG A 102 -14.15 -7.24 15.77
CA ARG A 102 -13.34 -6.85 14.60
C ARG A 102 -11.84 -7.10 14.76
N TYR A 103 -11.30 -6.99 15.98
CA TYR A 103 -9.86 -6.96 16.22
C TYR A 103 -9.35 -8.08 17.13
N GLN A 104 -10.22 -8.94 17.66
CA GLN A 104 -9.80 -10.07 18.50
C GLN A 104 -10.05 -11.40 17.79
N GLY A 105 -9.16 -12.37 18.03
CA GLY A 105 -9.20 -13.66 17.37
C GLY A 105 -8.78 -13.60 15.91
N ASP A 106 -9.33 -14.49 15.10
CA ASP A 106 -9.07 -14.61 13.65
C ASP A 106 -9.95 -13.68 12.79
N GLY A 107 -10.85 -12.92 13.41
CA GLY A 107 -11.79 -12.05 12.72
C GLY A 107 -12.83 -12.78 11.86
N ARG A 108 -12.88 -14.12 11.85
CA ARG A 108 -13.85 -14.91 11.07
C ARG A 108 -15.29 -14.55 11.40
N PRO A 109 -15.71 -14.40 12.68
CA PRO A 109 -17.10 -14.06 13.00
C PRO A 109 -17.53 -12.71 12.41
N PHE A 110 -16.63 -11.72 12.39
CA PHE A 110 -16.86 -10.43 11.75
C PHE A 110 -17.03 -10.57 10.24
N TRP A 111 -16.09 -11.26 9.58
CA TRP A 111 -16.11 -11.41 8.13
C TRP A 111 -17.33 -12.20 7.65
N ARG A 112 -17.80 -13.18 8.42
CA ARG A 112 -19.01 -13.94 8.10
C ARG A 112 -20.25 -13.05 8.02
N ILE A 113 -20.39 -12.09 8.93
CA ILE A 113 -21.47 -11.10 8.90
C ILE A 113 -21.34 -10.19 7.67
N VAL A 114 -20.13 -9.71 7.39
CA VAL A 114 -19.87 -8.82 6.25
C VAL A 114 -20.17 -9.51 4.92
N VAL A 115 -19.75 -10.76 4.75
CA VAL A 115 -20.00 -11.55 3.53
C VAL A 115 -21.51 -11.80 3.38
N ALA A 116 -22.18 -12.25 4.44
CA ALA A 116 -23.62 -12.51 4.41
C ALA A 116 -24.43 -11.27 4.02
N GLU A 117 -24.14 -10.11 4.62
CA GLU A 117 -24.80 -8.82 4.31
C GLU A 117 -24.50 -8.35 2.87
N ALA A 118 -23.30 -8.60 2.37
CA ALA A 118 -22.93 -8.24 1.01
C ALA A 118 -23.66 -9.09 -0.04
N THR A 119 -23.84 -10.39 0.21
CA THR A 119 -24.33 -11.34 -0.80
C THR A 119 -25.74 -11.87 -0.58
N ASP A 120 -26.36 -11.61 0.57
CA ASP A 120 -27.59 -12.27 1.06
C ASP A 120 -27.47 -13.81 1.07
N CYS A 121 -26.27 -14.32 1.37
CA CYS A 121 -26.01 -15.76 1.45
C CYS A 121 -25.41 -16.08 2.81
N THR A 122 -26.09 -16.93 3.58
CA THR A 122 -25.66 -17.38 4.92
C THR A 122 -25.11 -18.81 4.89
N ASP A 123 -24.84 -19.35 3.69
CA ASP A 123 -24.22 -20.66 3.52
C ASP A 123 -22.78 -20.65 4.09
N GLY A 124 -22.48 -21.63 4.94
CA GLY A 124 -21.19 -21.72 5.62
C GLY A 124 -20.06 -22.12 4.67
N ASP A 125 -20.32 -23.02 3.72
CA ASP A 125 -19.33 -23.49 2.76
C ASP A 125 -18.97 -22.37 1.77
N TYR A 126 -19.96 -21.56 1.38
CA TYR A 126 -19.71 -20.34 0.62
C TYR A 126 -18.76 -19.39 1.35
N PHE A 127 -19.01 -19.15 2.64
CA PHE A 127 -18.15 -18.28 3.44
C PHE A 127 -16.73 -18.82 3.56
N GLU A 128 -16.57 -20.12 3.85
CA GLU A 128 -15.24 -20.72 4.00
C GLU A 128 -14.44 -20.65 2.69
N GLU A 129 -15.08 -20.89 1.54
CA GLU A 129 -14.39 -20.78 0.25
C GLU A 129 -13.97 -19.34 -0.06
N VAL A 130 -14.84 -18.36 0.22
CA VAL A 130 -14.48 -16.93 0.11
C VAL A 130 -13.32 -16.58 1.04
N TYR A 131 -13.37 -17.05 2.29
CA TYR A 131 -12.41 -16.69 3.32
C TYR A 131 -11.01 -17.28 3.04
N GLN A 132 -10.94 -18.51 2.55
CA GLN A 132 -9.67 -19.15 2.16
C GLN A 132 -9.02 -18.48 0.94
N LEU A 133 -9.82 -17.95 0.00
CA LEU A 133 -9.32 -17.23 -1.17
C LEU A 133 -8.79 -15.82 -0.88
N LEU A 134 -9.07 -15.28 0.31
CA LEU A 134 -8.63 -13.96 0.74
C LEU A 134 -7.39 -14.00 1.67
N GLN A 135 -6.87 -15.19 1.97
CA GLN A 135 -5.56 -15.37 2.63
C GLN A 135 -4.42 -15.27 1.61
#